data_AF-A0A2N8K8D2-F1
#
_entry.id   AF-A0A2N8K8D2-F1
#
_cell.length_a   1.000
_cell.length_b   1.000
_cell.length_c   1.000
_cell.angle_alpha   90.00
_cell.angle_beta   90.00
_cell.angle_gamma   90.00
#
_symmetry.space_group_name_H-M   'P 1'
#
loop_
_entity.id
_entity.type
_entity.pdbx_description
1 polymer ?
#
loop_
_entity_poly.entity_id
_entity_poly.type
_entity_poly.pdbx_seq_one_letter_code
_entity_poly.pdbx_strand_id
1 'polypeptide(L)'
;MNMNTRQVRVIDPILSNVAQGYTHPERVGFTLFPRVPVKQRGGQIIEFGRDSFKRYTTRRAPGANTKRVQFGYEGKPFALVQDALEGKVPWEHMQDAAQVPGIDLGTEATNEVMEILSLALEIEQAEIAT
;
A
#
# COMPACT_ATOMS: atom_id res chain seq x y z
N MET A 1 15.04 -31.28 -1.10
CA MET A 1 15.29 -30.05 -0.33
C MET A 1 14.12 -29.12 -0.56
N ASN A 2 13.19 -29.02 0.40
CA ASN A 2 12.00 -28.16 0.26
C ASN A 2 12.44 -26.69 0.33
N MET A 3 12.39 -25.98 -0.81
CA MET A 3 12.59 -24.54 -0.83
C MET A 3 11.47 -23.88 0.00
N ASN A 4 11.86 -23.18 1.07
CA ASN A 4 10.95 -22.32 1.81
C ASN A 4 10.53 -21.17 0.88
N THR A 5 9.25 -20.85 0.79
CA THR A 5 8.73 -19.76 -0.06
C THR A 5 9.31 -18.38 0.29
N ARG A 6 9.92 -18.22 1.47
CA ARG A 6 10.74 -17.05 1.83
C ARG A 6 12.12 -16.98 1.14
N GLN A 7 12.64 -18.10 0.64
CA GLN A 7 13.96 -18.19 -0.01
C GLN A 7 13.90 -18.02 -1.54
N VAL A 8 12.71 -18.00 -2.15
CA VAL A 8 12.56 -18.05 -3.61
C VAL A 8 12.60 -16.67 -4.27
N ARG A 9 12.36 -15.58 -3.52
CA ARG A 9 12.46 -14.22 -4.07
C ARG A 9 13.69 -13.54 -3.47
N VAL A 10 14.80 -13.55 -4.20
CA VAL A 10 15.92 -12.66 -3.91
C VAL A 10 15.41 -11.23 -4.12
N ILE A 11 15.23 -10.50 -3.03
CA ILE A 11 14.74 -9.12 -3.06
C ILE A 11 15.92 -8.21 -3.35
N ASP A 12 15.83 -7.43 -4.43
CA ASP A 12 16.78 -6.36 -4.70
C ASP A 12 16.44 -5.15 -3.82
N PRO A 13 17.30 -4.75 -2.86
CA PRO A 13 17.01 -3.64 -1.96
C PRO A 13 17.04 -2.28 -2.67
N ILE A 14 17.78 -2.12 -3.77
CA ILE A 14 17.89 -0.87 -4.53
C ILE A 14 16.58 -0.63 -5.29
N LEU A 15 16.17 -1.60 -6.10
CA LEU A 15 14.92 -1.51 -6.86
C LEU A 15 13.71 -1.49 -5.93
N SER A 16 13.78 -2.14 -4.76
CA SER A 16 12.73 -2.02 -3.73
C SER A 16 12.60 -0.59 -3.20
N ASN A 17 13.70 0.13 -3.00
CA ASN A 17 13.65 1.53 -2.55
C ASN A 17 13.10 2.45 -3.65
N VAL A 18 13.46 2.20 -4.92
CA VAL A 18 12.87 2.90 -6.07
C VAL A 18 11.36 2.70 -6.11
N ALA A 19 10.89 1.46 -6.02
CA ALA A 19 9.47 1.14 -6.01
C ALA A 19 8.72 1.78 -4.82
N GLN A 20 9.32 1.77 -3.62
CA GLN A 20 8.73 2.41 -2.43
C GLN A 20 8.67 3.94 -2.54
N GLY A 21 9.65 4.54 -3.23
CA GLY A 21 9.72 5.98 -3.48
C GLY A 21 8.89 6.45 -4.67
N TYR A 22 8.30 5.54 -5.45
CA TYR A 22 7.48 5.90 -6.60
C TYR A 22 6.27 6.74 -6.18
N THR A 23 6.13 7.91 -6.78
CA THR A 23 4.99 8.81 -6.60
C THR A 23 4.51 9.31 -7.95
N HIS A 24 3.21 9.50 -8.08
CA HIS A 24 2.59 10.01 -9.29
C HIS A 24 1.68 11.19 -8.91
N PRO A 25 1.99 12.43 -9.33
CA PRO A 25 1.37 13.64 -8.79
C PRO A 25 -0.12 13.78 -9.12
N GLU A 26 -0.58 13.13 -10.19
CA GLU A 26 -1.99 13.15 -10.60
C GLU A 26 -2.87 12.11 -9.88
N ARG A 27 -2.27 11.20 -9.10
CA ARG A 27 -3.02 10.21 -8.28
C ARG A 27 -3.48 10.87 -6.99
N VAL A 28 -4.79 10.92 -6.77
CA VAL A 28 -5.40 11.58 -5.60
C VAL A 28 -6.07 10.61 -4.65
N GLY A 29 -6.16 9.33 -5.00
CA GLY A 29 -6.85 8.32 -4.20
C GLY A 29 -6.27 8.13 -2.80
N PHE A 30 -4.96 8.36 -2.61
CA PHE A 30 -4.35 8.36 -1.26
C PHE A 30 -4.77 9.52 -0.35
N THR A 31 -5.39 10.56 -0.91
CA THR A 31 -5.99 11.65 -0.13
C THR A 31 -7.27 11.18 0.58
N LEU A 32 -8.00 10.27 -0.05
CA LEU A 32 -9.22 9.66 0.48
C LEU A 32 -8.90 8.38 1.29
N PHE A 33 -7.96 7.57 0.80
CA PHE A 33 -7.60 6.26 1.34
C PHE A 33 -6.11 6.20 1.71
N PRO A 34 -5.72 6.67 2.91
CA PRO A 34 -4.32 6.64 3.33
C PRO A 34 -3.79 5.20 3.46
N ARG A 35 -2.51 4.99 3.14
CA ARG A 35 -1.86 3.67 3.28
C ARG A 35 -1.74 3.29 4.76
N VAL A 36 -2.32 2.14 5.13
CA VAL A 36 -2.19 1.57 6.47
C VAL A 36 -1.57 0.17 6.35
N PRO A 37 -0.40 -0.08 6.97
CA PRO A 37 0.25 -1.39 6.88
C PRO A 37 -0.53 -2.44 7.69
N VAL A 38 -0.94 -3.52 7.02
CA VAL A 38 -1.59 -4.67 7.64
C VAL A 38 -0.76 -5.94 7.47
N LYS A 39 -0.74 -6.79 8.49
CA LYS A 39 0.01 -8.07 8.46
C LYS A 39 -0.82 -9.23 7.89
N GLN A 40 -2.14 -9.12 7.99
CA GLN A 40 -3.07 -10.16 7.57
C GLN A 40 -3.56 -9.86 6.15
N ARG A 41 -3.64 -10.91 5.32
CA ARG A 41 -4.16 -10.84 3.94
C ARG A 41 -5.68 -10.88 3.86
N GLY A 42 -6.35 -11.16 4.96
CA GLY A 42 -7.78 -11.08 5.09
C GLY A 42 -8.12 -10.82 6.55
N GLY A 43 -9.21 -10.09 6.78
CA GLY A 43 -9.61 -9.67 8.11
C GLY A 43 -10.93 -8.92 8.07
N GLN A 44 -11.26 -8.25 9.17
CA GLN A 44 -12.39 -7.33 9.22
C GLN A 44 -11.87 -5.89 9.14
N ILE A 45 -12.55 -5.07 8.34
CA ILE A 45 -12.32 -3.63 8.29
C ILE A 45 -12.77 -3.07 9.64
N ILE A 46 -11.98 -2.18 10.24
CA ILE A 46 -12.40 -1.46 11.44
C ILE A 46 -13.36 -0.35 10.98
N GLU A 47 -14.66 -0.55 11.20
CA GLU A 47 -15.67 0.45 10.86
C GLU A 47 -15.89 1.43 12.02
N PHE A 48 -15.77 2.72 11.72
CA PHE A 48 -16.05 3.77 12.69
C PHE A 48 -17.52 4.19 12.59
N GLY A 49 -18.35 3.67 13.51
CA GLY A 49 -19.73 4.12 13.65
C GLY A 49 -19.85 5.59 14.08
N ARG A 50 -21.06 6.14 14.01
CA ARG A 50 -21.38 7.53 14.39
C ARG A 50 -20.97 7.87 15.83
N ASP A 51 -20.98 6.89 16.73
CA ASP A 51 -20.52 7.06 18.11
C ASP A 51 -19.01 7.34 18.21
N SER A 52 -18.20 6.83 17.27
CA SER A 52 -16.75 7.11 17.21
C SER A 52 -16.45 8.56 16.87
N PHE A 53 -17.32 9.22 16.09
CA PHE A 53 -17.17 10.63 15.70
C PHE A 53 -17.89 11.60 16.64
N LYS A 54 -18.52 11.10 17.71
CA LYS A 54 -19.19 11.95 18.68
C LYS A 54 -18.16 12.71 19.52
N ARG A 55 -18.33 14.02 19.66
CA ARG A 55 -17.50 14.83 20.57
C ARG A 55 -17.77 14.41 22.01
N TYR A 56 -16.85 13.66 22.60
CA TYR A 56 -16.90 13.35 24.02
C TYR A 56 -16.36 14.53 24.83
N THR A 57 -17.18 15.10 25.72
CA THR A 57 -16.67 16.02 26.75
C THR A 57 -15.77 15.24 27.70
N THR A 58 -14.45 15.39 27.53
CA THR A 58 -13.39 14.72 28.29
C THR A 58 -12.98 15.49 29.55
N ARG A 59 -13.40 16.76 29.68
CA ARG A 59 -13.09 17.58 30.86
C ARG A 59 -13.85 17.03 32.08
N ARG A 60 -13.09 16.40 32.97
CA ARG A 60 -13.55 15.72 34.17
C ARG A 60 -13.60 16.72 35.35
N ALA A 61 -14.70 16.72 36.11
CA ALA A 61 -14.73 17.36 37.43
C ALA A 61 -13.97 16.49 38.45
N PRO A 62 -13.20 17.06 39.39
CA PRO A 62 -12.48 16.30 40.42
C PRO A 62 -13.42 15.33 41.14
N GLY A 63 -13.14 14.02 41.08
CA GLY A 63 -13.93 12.96 41.73
C GLY A 63 -14.92 12.17 40.83
N ALA A 64 -15.21 12.59 39.60
CA ALA A 64 -16.19 11.88 38.74
C ALA A 64 -15.63 10.59 38.09
N ASN A 65 -16.42 9.55 37.82
CA ASN A 65 -15.91 8.35 37.12
C ASN A 65 -15.53 8.63 35.64
N THR A 66 -14.52 7.93 35.13
CA THR A 66 -14.09 8.05 33.71
C THR A 66 -15.20 7.55 32.78
N LYS A 67 -15.49 8.32 31.72
CA LYS A 67 -16.38 7.86 30.65
C LYS A 67 -15.73 6.67 29.93
N ARG A 68 -16.41 5.52 29.90
CA ARG A 68 -15.98 4.35 29.11
C ARG A 68 -16.47 4.52 27.67
N VAL A 69 -15.56 4.43 26.71
CA VAL A 69 -15.89 4.36 25.28
C VAL A 69 -15.57 2.95 24.83
N GLN A 70 -16.58 2.23 24.37
CA GLN A 70 -16.44 0.91 23.77
C GLN A 70 -16.38 1.12 22.26
N PHE A 71 -15.23 0.87 21.63
CA PHE A 71 -15.14 0.82 20.18
C PHE A 71 -15.66 -0.54 19.73
N GLY A 72 -16.83 -0.57 19.08
CA GLY A 72 -17.29 -1.74 18.34
C GLY A 72 -16.53 -1.80 17.02
N TYR A 73 -15.84 -2.91 16.75
CA TYR A 73 -15.05 -3.11 15.52
C TYR A 73 -15.64 -4.19 14.60
N GLU A 74 -16.94 -4.49 14.72
CA GLU A 74 -17.61 -5.36 13.76
C GLU A 74 -17.77 -4.64 12.43
N GLY A 75 -16.78 -4.76 11.55
CA GLY A 75 -16.89 -4.27 10.18
C GLY A 75 -16.86 -5.39 9.14
N LYS A 76 -17.06 -5.00 7.89
CA LYS A 76 -17.11 -5.90 6.74
C LYS A 76 -15.79 -6.67 6.55
N PRO A 77 -15.83 -7.92 6.05
CA PRO A 77 -14.62 -8.63 5.71
C PRO A 77 -13.90 -7.95 4.54
N PHE A 78 -12.57 -7.85 4.62
CA PHE A 78 -11.71 -7.51 3.49
C PHE A 78 -10.80 -8.70 3.14
N ALA A 79 -10.45 -8.81 1.87
CA ALA A 79 -9.46 -9.74 1.35
C ALA A 79 -8.50 -8.98 0.43
N LEU A 80 -7.20 -9.13 0.66
CA LEU A 80 -6.17 -8.56 -0.20
C LEU A 80 -5.92 -9.52 -1.36
N VAL A 81 -6.14 -9.03 -2.58
CA VAL A 81 -5.72 -9.70 -3.81
C VAL A 81 -4.23 -9.45 -4.02
N GLN A 82 -3.54 -10.41 -4.63
CA GLN A 82 -2.13 -10.27 -4.97
C GLN A 82 -1.97 -9.86 -6.42
N ASP A 83 -1.80 -8.57 -6.65
CA ASP A 83 -1.42 -8.05 -7.95
C ASP A 83 0.10 -8.00 -8.07
N ALA A 84 0.62 -8.60 -9.13
CA ALA A 84 2.04 -8.63 -9.44
C ALA A 84 2.23 -8.58 -10.94
N LEU A 85 3.19 -7.77 -11.38
CA LEU A 85 3.61 -7.65 -12.77
C LEU A 85 5.12 -7.84 -12.87
N GLU A 86 5.57 -8.30 -14.03
CA GLU A 86 6.99 -8.50 -14.34
C GLU A 86 7.47 -7.42 -15.31
N GLY A 87 8.43 -6.60 -14.88
CA GLY A 87 9.15 -5.70 -15.76
C GLY A 87 10.24 -6.46 -16.51
N LYS A 88 10.16 -6.54 -17.83
CA LYS A 88 11.13 -7.28 -18.64
C LYS A 88 12.17 -6.35 -19.24
N VAL A 89 13.43 -6.55 -18.89
CA VAL A 89 14.57 -5.86 -19.52
C VAL A 89 15.42 -6.88 -20.26
N PRO A 90 15.46 -6.85 -21.60
CA PRO A 90 16.37 -7.68 -22.40
C PRO A 90 17.84 -7.44 -22.08
N TRP A 91 18.64 -8.51 -22.08
CA TRP A 91 20.08 -8.48 -21.78
C TRP A 91 20.84 -7.56 -22.75
N GLU A 92 20.46 -7.57 -24.02
CA GLU A 92 21.08 -6.78 -25.07
C GLU A 92 20.99 -5.28 -24.76
N HIS A 93 19.81 -4.83 -24.30
CA HIS A 93 19.61 -3.45 -23.89
C HIS A 93 20.37 -3.10 -22.60
N MET A 94 20.53 -4.04 -21.67
CA MET A 94 21.38 -3.83 -20.50
C MET A 94 22.85 -3.67 -20.88
N GLN A 95 23.32 -4.48 -21.84
CA GLN A 95 24.70 -4.42 -22.32
C GLN A 95 24.99 -3.08 -23.01
N ASP A 96 24.05 -2.59 -23.82
CA ASP A 96 24.14 -1.28 -24.48
C ASP A 96 24.04 -0.13 -23.47
N ALA A 97 23.10 -0.21 -22.51
CA ALA A 97 22.95 0.79 -21.45
C ALA A 97 24.16 0.86 -20.52
N ALA A 98 24.86 -0.26 -20.28
CA ALA A 98 26.11 -0.25 -19.52
C ALA A 98 27.24 0.54 -20.19
N GLN A 99 27.16 0.78 -21.51
CA GLN A 99 28.09 1.64 -22.24
C GLN A 99 27.74 3.13 -22.12
N VAL A 100 26.54 3.47 -21.67
CA VAL A 100 26.03 4.84 -21.54
C VAL A 100 25.83 5.18 -20.06
N PRO A 101 26.71 6.00 -19.45
CA PRO A 101 26.56 6.38 -18.05
C PRO A 101 25.22 7.07 -17.78
N GLY A 102 24.46 6.55 -16.81
CA GLY A 102 23.24 7.19 -16.31
C GLY A 102 21.91 6.55 -16.71
N ILE A 103 21.90 5.49 -17.54
CA ILE A 103 20.67 4.75 -17.86
C ILE A 103 20.54 3.55 -16.91
N ASP A 104 19.56 3.59 -16.01
CA ASP A 104 19.16 2.44 -15.19
C ASP A 104 17.84 1.86 -15.69
N LEU A 105 17.96 0.91 -16.64
CA LEU A 105 16.82 0.21 -17.23
C LEU A 105 16.02 -0.60 -16.20
N GLY A 106 16.64 -1.02 -15.09
CA GLY A 106 15.95 -1.71 -14.01
C GLY A 106 15.01 -0.78 -13.26
N THR A 107 15.47 0.44 -12.99
CA THR A 107 14.64 1.51 -12.42
C THR A 107 13.50 1.89 -13.36
N GLU A 108 13.76 2.03 -14.66
CA GLU A 108 12.73 2.35 -15.66
C GLU A 108 11.63 1.29 -15.73
N ALA A 109 12.00 0.01 -15.86
CA ALA A 109 11.05 -1.10 -15.87
C ALA A 109 10.26 -1.21 -14.56
N THR A 110 10.89 -0.90 -13.42
CA THR A 110 10.21 -0.86 -12.11
C THR A 110 9.18 0.27 -12.07
N ASN A 111 9.53 1.46 -12.57
CA ASN A 111 8.62 2.60 -12.61
C ASN A 111 7.41 2.37 -13.52
N GLU A 112 7.61 1.72 -14.68
CA GLU A 112 6.52 1.36 -15.60
C GLU A 112 5.52 0.41 -14.93
N VAL A 113 6.02 -0.64 -14.26
CA VAL A 113 5.16 -1.57 -13.51
C VAL A 113 4.42 -0.84 -12.39
N MET A 114 5.10 0.04 -11.65
CA MET A 114 4.47 0.83 -10.59
C MET A 114 3.41 1.78 -11.12
N GLU A 115 3.58 2.34 -12.31
CA GLU A 115 2.60 3.20 -12.96
C GLU A 115 1.30 2.45 -13.21
N ILE A 116 1.37 1.27 -13.81
CA ILE A 116 0.22 0.42 -14.11
C ILE A 116 -0.51 0.02 -12.82
N LEU A 117 0.24 -0.42 -11.80
CA LEU A 117 -0.35 -0.81 -10.51
C LEU A 117 -0.98 0.39 -9.78
N SER A 118 -0.36 1.57 -9.86
CA SER A 118 -0.92 2.79 -9.26
C SER A 118 -2.21 3.24 -9.94
N LEU A 119 -2.33 3.04 -11.26
CA LEU A 119 -3.54 3.33 -12.03
C LEU A 119 -4.68 2.40 -11.62
N ALA A 120 -4.41 1.09 -11.56
CA ALA A 120 -5.41 0.11 -11.14
C ALA A 120 -5.95 0.44 -9.74
N LEU A 121 -5.05 0.74 -8.78
CA LEU A 121 -5.44 1.12 -7.44
C LEU A 121 -6.29 2.40 -7.40
N GLU A 122 -5.96 3.41 -8.21
CA GLU A 122 -6.73 4.65 -8.27
C GLU A 122 -8.16 4.40 -8.78
N ILE A 123 -8.34 3.50 -9.74
CA ILE A 123 -9.66 3.11 -10.27
C ILE A 123 -10.47 2.42 -9.17
N GLU A 124 -9.89 1.44 -8.47
CA GLU A 124 -10.58 0.74 -7.37
C GLU A 124 -10.99 1.71 -6.25
N GLN A 125 -10.12 2.67 -5.92
CA GLN A 125 -10.42 3.70 -4.93
C GLN A 125 -11.57 4.60 -5.38
N ALA A 126 -11.62 4.97 -6.66
CA ALA A 126 -12.72 5.74 -7.22
C ALA A 126 -14.05 4.98 -7.18
N GLU A 127 -14.04 3.68 -7.54
CA GLU A 127 -15.22 2.82 -7.50
C GLU A 127 -15.81 2.67 -6.09
N ILE A 128 -14.95 2.59 -5.06
CA ILE A 128 -15.41 2.50 -3.66
C ILE A 128 -15.95 3.84 -3.15
N ALA A 129 -15.43 4.96 -3.66
CA ALA A 129 -15.80 6.30 -3.20
C ALA A 129 -17.13 6.82 -3.78
N THR A 130 -17.57 6.30 -4.94
CA THR A 130 -18.86 6.63 -5.58
C THR A 130 -20.01 5.79 -5.05
#